data_AF-A0A4S3PLB5-F1
#
_entry.id   AF-A0A4S3PLB5-F1
#
_cell.length_a   1.000
_cell.length_b   1.000
_cell.length_c   1.000
_cell.angle_alpha   90.00
_cell.angle_beta   90.00
_cell.angle_gamma   90.00
#
_symmetry.space_group_name_H-M   'P 1'
#
loop_
_entity.id
_entity.type
_entity.pdbx_description
1 polymer ?
#
loop_
_entity_poly.entity_id
_entity_poly.type
_entity_poly.pdbx_seq_one_letter_code
_entity_poly.pdbx_strand_id
1 'polypeptide(L)'
;MIPNKVKIAGIEYSVTEKHGLEQKHGLLGHVLYSLSEIEIDDRLNQDRKEQVLVHELLHACFHEAGFEEQDEEMINRISIVLYQVLKENHLAFGETVTTVGTDCSQKITMKY
;
A
#
# COMPACT_ATOMS: atom_id res chain seq x y z
N MET A 1 0.41 -1.89 11.64
CA MET A 1 1.61 -2.55 11.05
C MET A 1 1.64 -2.17 9.58
N ILE A 2 2.77 -1.70 9.06
CA ILE A 2 2.91 -1.28 7.66
C ILE A 2 3.15 -2.51 6.77
N PRO A 3 2.43 -2.67 5.65
CA PRO A 3 2.69 -3.74 4.70
C PRO A 3 4.01 -3.49 3.96
N ASN A 4 4.77 -4.55 3.66
CA ASN A 4 6.04 -4.42 2.94
C ASN A 4 5.88 -4.21 1.42
N LYS A 5 4.70 -4.54 0.88
CA LYS A 5 4.39 -4.49 -0.55
C LYS A 5 2.92 -4.18 -0.78
N VAL A 6 2.63 -3.42 -1.83
CA VAL A 6 1.27 -3.12 -2.30
C VAL A 6 1.24 -3.18 -3.82
N LYS A 7 0.15 -3.67 -4.39
CA LYS A 7 -0.02 -3.73 -5.85
C LYS A 7 -0.95 -2.62 -6.32
N ILE A 8 -0.49 -1.83 -7.29
CA ILE A 8 -1.20 -0.65 -7.83
C ILE A 8 -1.17 -0.75 -9.35
N ALA A 9 -2.34 -0.77 -10.00
CA ALA A 9 -2.48 -0.84 -11.47
C ALA A 9 -1.68 -1.96 -12.17
N GLY A 10 -1.32 -3.04 -11.46
CA GLY A 10 -0.51 -4.14 -12.00
C GLY A 10 0.97 -4.09 -11.60
N ILE A 11 1.45 -2.98 -11.06
CA ILE A 11 2.82 -2.76 -10.57
C ILE A 11 2.91 -3.09 -9.08
N GLU A 12 3.98 -3.75 -8.67
CA GLU A 12 4.26 -4.04 -7.27
C GLU A 12 5.16 -2.96 -6.69
N TYR A 13 4.64 -2.20 -5.73
CA TYR A 13 5.39 -1.21 -4.98
C TYR A 13 5.94 -1.82 -3.69
N SER A 14 7.24 -1.64 -3.45
CA SER A 14 7.86 -1.94 -2.16
C SER A 14 7.59 -0.79 -1.18
N VAL A 15 7.41 -1.09 0.09
CA VAL A 15 7.24 -0.09 1.14
C VAL A 15 8.37 -0.26 2.13
N THR A 16 9.16 0.79 2.33
CA THR A 16 10.33 0.77 3.22
C THR A 16 10.28 1.93 4.21
N GLU A 17 10.69 1.65 5.45
CA GLU A 17 10.88 2.70 6.45
C GLU A 17 12.33 3.19 6.38
N LYS A 18 12.53 4.50 6.20
CA LYS A 18 13.84 5.15 6.11
C LYS A 18 14.08 6.06 7.31
N HIS A 19 15.32 6.07 7.79
CA HIS A 19 15.66 6.82 8.98
C HIS A 19 15.84 8.32 8.74
N GLY A 20 14.96 9.11 9.35
CA GLY A 20 15.05 10.57 9.42
C GLY A 20 14.82 11.28 8.08
N LEU A 21 13.84 10.81 7.30
CA LEU A 21 13.39 11.44 6.06
C LEU A 21 12.93 12.90 6.33
N GLU A 22 12.17 13.12 7.40
CA GLU A 22 11.63 14.42 7.80
C GLU A 22 12.76 15.37 8.16
N GLN A 23 13.72 14.89 8.94
CA GLN A 23 14.84 15.72 9.40
C GLN A 23 15.79 16.11 8.25
N LYS A 24 16.02 15.19 7.30
CA LYS A 24 16.99 15.39 6.21
C LYS A 24 16.40 16.11 5.00
N HIS A 25 15.14 15.83 4.68
CA HIS A 25 14.49 16.25 3.44
C HIS A 25 13.21 17.05 3.66
N GLY A 26 12.70 17.15 4.89
CA GLY A 26 11.43 17.80 5.19
C GLY A 26 10.22 17.00 4.71
N LEU A 27 10.39 15.71 4.40
CA LEU A 27 9.37 14.83 3.87
C LEU A 27 9.00 13.76 4.90
N LEU A 28 7.71 13.47 5.05
CA LEU A 28 7.24 12.39 5.92
C LEU A 28 7.20 11.03 5.18
N GLY A 29 6.97 11.08 3.88
CA GLY A 29 7.03 9.98 2.94
C GLY A 29 7.43 10.46 1.54
N HIS A 30 7.73 9.51 0.66
CA HIS A 30 8.07 9.80 -0.73
C HIS A 30 7.86 8.59 -1.64
N VAL A 31 7.34 8.80 -2.85
CA VAL A 31 7.27 7.77 -3.91
C VAL A 31 8.41 7.92 -4.91
N LEU A 32 9.23 6.87 -5.04
CA LEU A 32 10.23 6.71 -6.08
C LEU A 32 9.63 5.89 -7.23
N TYR A 33 8.92 6.56 -8.15
CA TYR A 33 8.21 5.92 -9.26
C TYR A 33 9.09 5.01 -10.12
N SER A 34 10.34 5.41 -10.39
CA SER A 34 11.29 4.64 -11.20
C SER A 34 11.71 3.30 -10.57
N LEU A 35 11.60 3.19 -9.25
CA LEU A 35 11.94 1.98 -8.49
C LEU A 35 10.70 1.25 -7.98
N SER A 36 9.52 1.83 -8.16
CA SER A 36 8.28 1.39 -7.51
C SER A 36 8.49 1.21 -6.00
N GLU A 37 9.09 2.21 -5.34
CA GLU A 37 9.37 2.20 -3.89
C GLU A 37 8.65 3.36 -3.21
N ILE A 38 8.01 3.06 -2.08
CA ILE A 38 7.39 4.02 -1.18
C ILE A 38 8.22 4.07 0.10
N GLU A 39 8.79 5.23 0.39
CA GLU A 39 9.59 5.48 1.58
C GLU A 39 8.76 6.20 2.63
N ILE A 40 8.89 5.82 3.90
CA ILE A 40 8.21 6.45 5.04
C ILE A 40 9.23 6.71 6.14
N ASP A 41 9.14 7.85 6.84
CA ASP A 41 10.04 8.11 7.97
C ASP A 41 9.78 7.13 9.13
N ASP A 42 10.83 6.42 9.56
CA ASP A 42 10.79 5.44 10.65
C ASP A 42 10.54 6.05 12.04
N ARG A 43 10.74 7.36 12.20
CA ARG A 43 10.57 8.10 13.47
C ARG A 43 9.12 8.45 13.76
N LEU A 44 8.24 8.31 12.78
CA LEU A 44 6.82 8.58 12.94
C LEU A 44 6.17 7.55 13.86
N ASN A 45 5.14 7.97 14.59
CA ASN A 45 4.32 7.02 15.32
C ASN A 45 3.49 6.16 14.33
N GLN A 46 2.97 5.03 14.81
CA GLN A 46 2.31 4.05 13.95
C GLN A 46 1.12 4.63 13.16
N ASP A 47 0.27 5.44 13.79
CA ASP A 47 -0.89 6.04 13.12
C ASP A 47 -0.46 7.03 12.03
N ARG A 48 0.61 7.80 12.28
CA ARG A 48 1.17 8.71 11.28
C ARG A 48 1.82 7.98 10.12
N LYS A 49 2.54 6.88 10.37
CA LYS A 49 3.07 6.02 9.30
C LYS A 49 1.96 5.49 8.40
N GLU A 50 0.85 5.04 9.01
CA GLU A 50 -0.27 4.52 8.23
C GLU A 50 -0.98 5.62 7.42
N GLN A 51 -1.11 6.83 7.97
CA GLN A 51 -1.64 7.99 7.23
C GLN A 51 -0.73 8.40 6.06
N VAL A 52 0.57 8.51 6.31
CA VAL A 52 1.57 8.84 5.28
C VAL A 52 1.57 7.78 4.19
N LEU A 53 1.52 6.49 4.55
CA LEU A 53 1.39 5.42 3.57
C LEU A 53 0.20 5.63 2.63
N VAL A 54 -0.98 5.96 3.17
CA VAL A 54 -2.18 6.17 2.33
C VAL A 54 -2.04 7.42 1.45
N HIS A 55 -1.35 8.45 1.93
CA HIS A 55 -0.99 9.63 1.14
C HIS A 55 -0.09 9.25 -0.06
N GLU A 56 1.01 8.55 0.19
CA GLU A 56 1.93 8.11 -0.87
C GLU A 56 1.28 7.09 -1.82
N LEU A 57 0.42 6.20 -1.31
CA LEU A 57 -0.35 5.28 -2.13
C LEU A 57 -1.27 6.03 -3.10
N LEU A 58 -1.85 7.15 -2.67
CA LEU A 58 -2.71 7.94 -3.53
C LEU A 58 -1.90 8.62 -4.65
N HIS A 59 -0.71 9.15 -4.34
CA HIS A 59 0.24 9.62 -5.35
C HIS A 59 0.59 8.54 -6.38
N ALA A 60 0.93 7.33 -5.91
CA ALA A 60 1.20 6.20 -6.77
C ALA A 60 -0.02 5.81 -7.63
N CYS A 61 -1.22 5.76 -7.06
CA CYS A 61 -2.45 5.49 -7.83
C CYS A 61 -2.68 6.52 -8.93
N PHE A 62 -2.49 7.80 -8.64
CA PHE A 62 -2.66 8.88 -9.61
C PHE A 62 -1.62 8.81 -10.71
N HIS A 63 -0.36 8.52 -10.36
CA HIS A 63 0.70 8.34 -11.33
C HIS A 63 0.39 7.19 -12.31
N GLU A 64 0.03 6.02 -11.79
CA GLU A 64 -0.31 4.86 -12.63
C GLU A 64 -1.57 5.06 -13.46
N ALA A 65 -2.49 5.91 -13.02
CA ALA A 65 -3.67 6.31 -13.78
C ALA A 65 -3.35 7.33 -14.90
N GLY A 66 -2.11 7.82 -14.99
CA GLY A 66 -1.66 8.77 -16.01
C GLY A 66 -1.83 10.24 -15.65
N PHE A 67 -2.05 10.57 -14.37
CA PHE A 67 -2.06 11.98 -13.92
C PHE A 67 -0.63 12.49 -13.73
N GLU A 68 -0.24 13.43 -14.60
CA GLU A 68 1.09 14.07 -14.57
C GLU A 68 1.18 15.14 -13.48
N GLU A 69 0.13 15.94 -13.31
CA GLU A 69 0.02 16.94 -12.25
C GLU A 69 -0.88 16.42 -11.13
N GLN A 70 -0.41 16.53 -9.89
CA GLN A 70 -1.12 16.05 -8.72
C GLN A 70 -1.23 17.21 -7.73
N ASP A 71 -2.47 17.57 -7.39
CA ASP A 71 -2.74 18.60 -6.40
C ASP A 71 -2.53 18.02 -4.99
N GLU A 72 -1.42 18.41 -4.35
CA GLU A 72 -1.06 18.04 -2.98
C GLU A 72 -2.18 18.29 -1.97
N GLU A 73 -2.96 19.35 -2.13
CA GLU A 73 -4.06 19.66 -1.22
C GLU A 73 -5.19 18.63 -1.37
N MET A 74 -5.52 18.28 -2.62
CA MET A 74 -6.49 17.23 -2.92
C MET A 74 -6.02 15.87 -2.40
N ILE A 75 -4.75 15.51 -2.65
CA ILE A 75 -4.17 14.24 -2.17
C ILE A 75 -4.24 14.17 -0.64
N ASN A 76 -3.85 15.24 0.06
CA ASN A 76 -3.94 15.31 1.52
C ASN A 76 -5.37 15.16 2.05
N ARG A 77 -6.34 15.84 1.44
CA ARG A 77 -7.75 15.77 1.88
C ARG A 77 -8.34 14.39 1.68
N ILE A 78 -8.07 13.75 0.54
CA ILE A 78 -8.61 12.43 0.21
C ILE A 78 -7.91 11.35 1.03
N SER A 79 -6.58 11.41 1.18
CA SER A 79 -5.82 10.37 1.88
C SER A 79 -6.21 10.22 3.35
N ILE A 80 -6.52 11.31 4.05
CA ILE A 80 -6.98 11.26 5.45
C ILE A 80 -8.31 10.51 5.58
N VAL A 81 -9.27 10.79 4.69
CA VAL A 81 -10.58 10.11 4.69
C VAL A 81 -10.40 8.65 4.31
N LEU A 82 -9.64 8.38 3.25
CA LEU A 82 -9.37 7.03 2.78
C LEU A 82 -8.67 6.18 3.84
N TYR A 83 -7.74 6.76 4.59
CA TYR A 83 -7.05 6.08 5.69
C TYR A 83 -8.03 5.55 6.74
N GLN A 84 -8.98 6.38 7.21
CA GLN A 84 -9.95 5.92 8.20
C GLN A 84 -10.85 4.82 7.61
N VAL A 85 -11.32 5.00 6.36
CA VAL A 85 -12.15 3.99 5.68
C VAL A 85 -11.42 2.66 5.58
N LEU A 86 -10.17 2.65 5.12
CA LEU A 86 -9.38 1.43 4.97
C LEU A 86 -9.01 0.79 6.32
N LYS A 87 -8.71 1.60 7.34
CA LYS A 87 -8.32 1.12 8.66
C LYS A 87 -9.47 0.47 9.42
N GLU A 88 -10.68 1.01 9.28
CA GLU A 88 -11.84 0.56 10.06
C GLU A 88 -12.77 -0.39 9.29
N ASN A 89 -12.58 -0.56 7.99
CA ASN A 89 -13.41 -1.45 7.17
C ASN A 89 -12.57 -2.53 6.48
N HIS A 90 -12.96 -3.80 6.67
CA HIS A 90 -12.37 -4.94 5.97
C HIS A 90 -13.05 -5.15 4.61
N LEU A 91 -12.81 -4.23 3.68
CA LEU A 91 -13.40 -4.28 2.33
C LEU A 91 -12.74 -5.39 1.49
N ALA A 92 -13.55 -6.29 0.95
CA ALA A 92 -13.13 -7.30 -0.03
C ALA A 92 -14.25 -7.52 -1.05
N PHE A 93 -13.91 -7.51 -2.34
CA PHE A 93 -14.84 -7.76 -3.45
C PHE A 93 -14.27 -8.87 -4.34
N GLY A 94 -14.96 -10.02 -4.43
CA GLY A 94 -14.53 -11.23 -5.13
C GLY A 94 -14.32 -12.44 -4.21
N GLU A 95 -14.43 -13.67 -4.73
CA GLU A 95 -14.24 -14.89 -3.93
C GLU A 95 -12.76 -15.06 -3.57
N THR A 96 -12.45 -14.96 -2.28
CA THR A 96 -11.19 -15.51 -1.75
C THR A 96 -11.27 -17.02 -1.86
N VAL A 97 -10.63 -17.60 -2.88
CA VAL A 97 -10.37 -19.04 -2.91
C VAL A 97 -9.34 -19.32 -1.82
N THR A 98 -9.82 -19.55 -0.60
CA THR A 98 -9.00 -20.03 0.50
C THR A 98 -8.69 -21.49 0.21
N THR A 99 -7.60 -21.78 -0.50
CA THR A 99 -7.05 -23.13 -0.52
C THR A 99 -6.50 -23.42 0.86
N VAL A 100 -7.34 -23.95 1.75
CA VAL A 100 -6.88 -24.63 2.96
C VAL A 100 -6.08 -25.83 2.50
N GLY A 101 -4.76 -25.68 2.50
CA GLY A 101 -3.83 -26.78 2.31
C GLY A 101 -4.09 -27.82 3.39
N THR A 102 -4.78 -28.89 3.02
CA THR A 102 -4.84 -30.10 3.85
C THR A 102 -3.60 -30.92 3.49
N ASP A 103 -2.57 -30.81 4.31
CA ASP A 103 -1.52 -31.82 4.34
C ASP A 103 -2.13 -33.11 4.92
N CYS A 104 -2.52 -34.06 4.06
CA CYS A 104 -2.46 -35.50 4.35
C CYS A 104 -2.78 -36.34 3.11
N SER A 105 -1.76 -37.05 2.61
CA SER A 105 -1.82 -38.42 2.05
C SER A 105 -3.11 -38.94 1.36
N GLN A 106 -2.97 -39.22 0.06
CA GLN A 106 -3.76 -40.16 -0.77
C GLN A 106 -5.26 -39.90 -0.98
N LYS A 107 -5.67 -39.72 -2.24
CA LYS A 107 -6.30 -40.79 -3.07
C LYS A 107 -6.62 -40.30 -4.48
N ILE A 108 -6.21 -41.12 -5.44
CA ILE A 108 -6.52 -41.06 -6.87
C ILE A 108 -8.04 -41.04 -7.06
N THR A 109 -8.56 -40.17 -7.93
CA THR A 109 -9.89 -40.36 -8.52
C THR A 109 -9.75 -40.36 -10.04
N MET A 110 -9.89 -41.56 -10.62
CA MET A 110 -10.04 -41.79 -12.06
C MET A 110 -11.39 -41.22 -12.52
N LYS A 111 -11.43 -40.59 -13.70
CA LYS A 111 -12.68 -40.34 -14.43
C LYS A 111 -12.75 -41.31 -15.61
N TYR A 112 -13.84 -42.08 -15.63
CA TYR A 112 -14.24 -42.94 -16.75
C TYR A 112 -14.62 -42.11 -17.97
#